data_AF-A0A1B8PWI8-F1
#
_entry.id   AF-A0A1B8PWI8-F1
#
_cell.length_a   1.000
_cell.length_b   1.000
_cell.length_c   1.000
_cell.angle_alpha   90.00
_cell.angle_beta   90.00
_cell.angle_gamma   90.00
#
_symmetry.space_group_name_H-M   'P 1'
#
loop_
_entity.id
_entity.type
_entity.pdbx_description
1 polymer ?
#
loop_
_entity_poly.entity_id
_entity_poly.type
_entity_poly.pdbx_seq_one_letter_code
_entity_poly.pdbx_strand_id
1 'polypeptide(L)'
;MLNVLLVFLESAITLILRFDPKLRQLAYPLAERGTVVCIRTYLPHVQFYATFGYRGVLLDDRLPNDKTTPDMTVNAYSFQLINAITTHKSSNVESLQIRGSHEDVHDFKAFLVQLGVGGVIQNLLGKVKGKPAPTPEQKAEKQENYKAKIAEQSARIDELTLHNHKLNTALIELQGKQKSTFIALVVVGIIALVAIIMNFV
;
A
#
# COMPACT_ATOMS: atom_id res chain seq x y z
N MET A 1 10.62 4.53 7.18
CA MET A 1 9.87 3.49 6.43
C MET A 1 8.41 3.90 6.20
N LEU A 2 7.71 4.44 7.20
CA LEU A 2 6.32 4.90 7.06
C LEU A 2 6.14 5.92 5.91
N ASN A 3 6.94 6.99 5.84
CA ASN A 3 6.80 7.99 4.77
C ASN A 3 7.00 7.41 3.37
N VAL A 4 7.90 6.45 3.21
CA VAL A 4 8.08 5.76 1.92
C VAL A 4 6.81 5.00 1.57
N LEU A 5 6.23 4.24 2.51
CA LEU A 5 4.97 3.54 2.30
C LEU A 5 3.81 4.49 1.98
N LEU A 6 3.71 5.63 2.66
CA LEU A 6 2.68 6.64 2.41
C LEU A 6 2.78 7.21 0.98
N VAL A 7 3.98 7.55 0.51
CA VAL A 7 4.21 8.01 -0.88
C VAL A 7 3.79 6.94 -1.91
N PHE A 8 4.10 5.67 -1.66
CA PHE A 8 3.65 4.57 -2.51
C PHE A 8 2.12 4.43 -2.53
N LEU A 9 1.48 4.49 -1.36
CA LEU A 9 0.01 4.42 -1.23
C LEU A 9 -0.67 5.61 -1.91
N GLU A 10 -0.15 6.83 -1.74
CA GLU A 10 -0.63 8.04 -2.40
C GLU A 10 -0.58 7.90 -3.92
N SER A 11 0.54 7.41 -4.44
CA SER A 11 0.71 7.16 -5.88
C SER A 11 -0.29 6.13 -6.39
N ALA A 12 -0.53 5.05 -5.63
CA ALA A 12 -1.49 4.01 -5.98
C ALA A 12 -2.94 4.54 -5.98
N ILE A 13 -3.35 5.27 -4.94
CA ILE A 13 -4.70 5.85 -4.85
C ILE A 13 -4.93 6.86 -5.98
N THR A 14 -3.95 7.72 -6.23
CA THR A 14 -4.00 8.70 -7.33
C THR A 14 -4.12 8.02 -8.69
N LEU A 15 -3.42 6.91 -8.89
CA LEU A 15 -3.52 6.11 -10.11
C LEU A 15 -4.91 5.48 -10.27
N ILE A 16 -5.48 4.91 -9.21
CA ILE A 16 -6.84 4.35 -9.24
C ILE A 16 -7.86 5.45 -9.54
N LEU A 17 -7.76 6.62 -8.88
CA LEU A 17 -8.58 7.80 -9.16
C LEU A 17 -8.47 8.29 -10.61
N ARG A 18 -7.31 8.10 -11.25
CA ARG A 18 -7.11 8.44 -12.66
C ARG A 18 -7.88 7.50 -13.59
N PHE A 19 -7.95 6.22 -13.27
CA PHE A 19 -8.57 5.19 -14.10
C PHE A 19 -10.04 4.90 -13.78
N ASP A 20 -10.54 5.30 -12.60
CA ASP A 20 -11.94 5.12 -12.21
C ASP A 20 -12.65 6.49 -12.06
N PRO A 21 -13.40 6.93 -13.09
CA PRO A 21 -14.18 8.16 -13.05
C PRO A 21 -15.26 8.17 -11.95
N LYS A 22 -15.84 7.01 -11.62
CA LYS A 22 -16.88 6.91 -10.57
C LYS A 22 -16.25 7.11 -9.20
N LEU A 23 -15.08 6.52 -8.96
CA LEU A 23 -14.32 6.77 -7.74
C LEU A 23 -13.96 8.25 -7.60
N ARG A 24 -13.59 8.91 -8.70
CA ARG A 24 -13.30 10.35 -8.71
C ARG A 24 -14.52 11.20 -8.37
N GLN A 25 -15.70 10.84 -8.89
CA GLN A 25 -16.95 11.52 -8.54
C GLN A 25 -17.26 11.42 -7.05
N LEU A 26 -17.01 10.26 -6.43
CA LEU A 26 -17.20 10.08 -4.99
C LEU A 26 -16.14 10.79 -4.14
N ALA A 27 -14.93 10.98 -4.67
CA ALA A 27 -13.90 11.77 -3.99
C ALA A 27 -14.12 13.29 -4.11
N TYR A 28 -14.92 13.75 -5.06
CA TYR A 28 -15.06 15.18 -5.38
C TYR A 28 -15.65 16.02 -4.23
N PRO A 29 -16.76 15.62 -3.56
CA PRO A 29 -17.29 16.39 -2.42
C PRO A 29 -16.28 16.53 -1.28
N LEU A 30 -15.53 15.45 -0.99
CA LEU A 30 -14.46 15.45 0.01
C LEU A 30 -13.29 16.36 -0.40
N ALA A 31 -12.95 16.38 -1.70
CA ALA A 31 -11.89 17.22 -2.23
C ALA A 31 -12.28 18.70 -2.27
N GLU A 32 -13.54 19.02 -2.57
CA GLU A 32 -14.07 20.38 -2.59
C GLU A 32 -13.98 21.03 -1.20
N ARG A 33 -14.25 20.24 -0.15
CA ARG A 33 -14.14 20.66 1.26
C ARG A 33 -12.71 20.61 1.80
N GLY A 34 -11.75 20.06 1.05
CA GLY A 34 -10.40 19.81 1.56
C GLY A 34 -10.42 18.90 2.79
N THR A 35 -11.25 17.87 2.78
CA THR A 35 -11.48 16.98 3.93
C THR A 35 -10.19 16.23 4.28
N VAL A 36 -9.85 16.25 5.57
CA VAL A 36 -8.69 15.59 6.16
C VAL A 36 -9.17 14.49 7.10
N VAL A 37 -8.80 13.25 6.76
CA VAL A 37 -9.16 12.07 7.53
C VAL A 37 -7.95 11.58 8.32
N CYS A 38 -8.05 11.55 9.64
CA CYS A 38 -7.07 10.91 10.51
C CYS A 38 -7.33 9.41 10.58
N ILE A 39 -6.35 8.59 10.23
CA ILE A 39 -6.45 7.13 10.29
C ILE A 39 -5.54 6.64 11.41
N ARG A 40 -6.15 5.98 12.40
CA ARG A 40 -5.45 5.40 13.55
C ARG A 40 -5.62 3.89 13.55
N THR A 41 -4.50 3.19 13.48
CA THR A 41 -4.46 1.73 13.59
C THR A 41 -4.06 1.30 14.99
N TYR A 42 -4.68 0.23 15.50
CA TYR A 42 -4.31 -0.34 16.81
C TYR A 42 -3.13 -1.32 16.75
N LEU A 43 -2.97 -2.06 15.64
CA LEU A 43 -1.92 -3.07 15.48
C LEU A 43 -1.40 -3.18 14.03
N PRO A 44 -0.11 -2.87 13.76
CA PRO A 44 0.74 -2.06 14.62
C PRO A 44 0.12 -0.67 14.83
N HIS A 45 0.51 0.02 15.90
CA HIS A 45 0.03 1.38 16.13
C HIS A 45 0.64 2.35 15.11
N VAL A 46 -0.19 2.89 14.23
CA VAL A 46 0.20 3.87 13.21
C VAL A 46 -0.87 4.94 13.15
N GLN A 47 -0.45 6.19 13.01
CA GLN A 47 -1.33 7.31 12.72
C GLN A 47 -0.82 8.02 11.47
N PHE A 48 -1.74 8.29 10.54
CA PHE A 48 -1.47 9.09 9.36
C PHE A 48 -2.73 9.82 8.92
N TYR A 49 -2.60 10.74 7.97
CA TYR A 49 -3.64 11.63 7.52
C TYR A 49 -3.83 11.48 6.02
N ALA A 50 -5.07 11.44 5.59
CA ALA A 50 -5.46 11.43 4.19
C ALA A 50 -6.19 12.74 3.87
N THR A 51 -5.56 13.59 3.06
CA THR A 51 -6.09 14.88 2.63
C THR A 51 -6.65 14.75 1.22
N PHE A 52 -7.96 14.93 1.09
CA PHE A 52 -8.62 14.88 -0.22
C PHE A 52 -8.44 16.21 -0.94
N GLY A 53 -7.97 16.14 -2.18
CA GLY A 53 -7.86 17.31 -3.06
C GLY A 53 -8.15 16.97 -4.51
N TYR A 54 -8.29 18.00 -5.35
CA TYR A 54 -8.67 17.83 -6.76
C TYR A 54 -7.69 16.98 -7.59
N ARG A 55 -6.43 16.86 -7.14
CA ARG A 55 -5.36 16.11 -7.82
C ARG A 55 -5.19 14.68 -7.32
N GLY A 56 -5.83 14.30 -6.21
CA GLY A 56 -5.65 13.01 -5.57
C GLY A 56 -5.87 13.06 -4.06
N VAL A 57 -5.39 12.03 -3.37
CA VAL A 57 -5.42 11.94 -1.91
C VAL A 57 -3.98 11.96 -1.41
N LEU A 58 -3.61 13.02 -0.70
CA LEU A 58 -2.29 13.20 -0.11
C LEU A 58 -2.20 12.41 1.20
N LEU A 59 -1.14 11.64 1.38
CA LEU A 59 -0.93 10.85 2.60
C LEU A 59 0.29 11.36 3.38
N ASP A 60 0.07 11.76 4.62
CA ASP A 60 1.13 12.34 5.47
C ASP A 60 1.11 11.75 6.89
N ASP A 61 2.25 11.73 7.57
CA ASP A 61 2.35 11.32 8.97
C ASP A 61 1.92 12.44 9.94
N ARG A 62 1.73 13.66 9.42
CA ARG A 62 1.30 14.85 10.17
C ARG A 62 0.02 15.44 9.62
N LEU A 63 -0.69 16.15 10.49
CA LEU A 63 -1.84 16.94 10.10
C LEU A 63 -1.35 18.10 9.20
N PRO A 64 -2.09 18.47 8.13
CA PRO A 64 -1.75 19.64 7.32
C PRO A 64 -1.62 20.90 8.17
N ASN A 65 -0.62 21.74 7.85
CA ASN A 65 -0.28 22.93 8.66
C ASN A 65 -1.41 23.98 8.71
N ASP A 66 -2.32 23.94 7.75
CA ASP A 66 -3.49 24.81 7.62
C ASP A 66 -4.71 24.31 8.43
N LYS A 67 -4.63 23.14 9.07
CA LYS A 67 -5.68 22.59 9.93
C LYS A 67 -5.22 22.41 11.38
N THR A 68 -6.12 22.72 12.31
CA THR A 68 -5.92 22.48 13.75
C THR A 68 -6.46 21.13 14.21
N THR A 69 -7.46 20.59 13.51
CA THR A 69 -8.06 19.27 13.77
C THR A 69 -8.42 18.58 12.46
N PRO A 70 -8.41 17.24 12.41
CA PRO A 70 -8.95 16.50 11.27
C PRO A 70 -10.48 16.58 11.26
N ASP A 71 -11.11 16.61 10.09
CA ASP A 71 -12.57 16.65 9.97
C ASP A 71 -13.20 15.30 10.35
N MET A 72 -12.41 14.22 10.25
CA MET A 72 -12.85 12.87 10.55
C MET A 72 -11.72 12.02 11.11
N THR A 73 -12.06 11.05 11.96
CA THR A 73 -11.12 10.05 12.50
C THR A 73 -11.64 8.63 12.31
N VAL A 74 -10.85 7.80 11.65
CA VAL A 74 -11.05 6.35 11.51
C VAL A 74 -10.21 5.63 12.55
N ASN A 75 -10.84 4.79 13.38
CA ASN A 75 -10.14 3.94 14.33
C ASN A 75 -10.40 2.48 13.95
N ALA A 76 -9.35 1.73 13.68
CA ALA A 76 -9.48 0.36 13.18
C ALA A 76 -8.23 -0.47 13.46
N TYR A 77 -8.35 -1.78 13.37
CA TYR A 77 -7.17 -2.63 13.19
C TYR A 77 -6.71 -2.57 11.73
N SER A 78 -5.40 -2.74 11.48
CA SER A 78 -4.85 -2.67 10.11
C SER A 78 -5.52 -3.65 9.15
N PHE A 79 -5.88 -4.86 9.63
CA PHE A 79 -6.59 -5.84 8.81
C PHE A 79 -8.01 -5.40 8.42
N GLN A 80 -8.68 -4.59 9.25
CA GLN A 80 -10.00 -4.05 8.93
C GLN A 80 -9.91 -3.01 7.81
N LEU A 81 -8.90 -2.14 7.86
CA LEU A 81 -8.63 -1.18 6.79
C LEU A 81 -8.28 -1.88 5.47
N ILE A 82 -7.39 -2.88 5.52
CA ILE A 82 -7.05 -3.69 4.34
C ILE A 82 -8.30 -4.37 3.79
N ASN A 83 -9.12 -5.00 4.63
CA ASN A 83 -10.35 -5.65 4.18
C ASN A 83 -11.32 -4.63 3.57
N ALA A 84 -11.50 -3.45 4.17
CA ALA A 84 -12.37 -2.40 3.65
C ALA A 84 -12.00 -1.94 2.23
N ILE A 85 -10.70 -1.91 1.89
CA ILE A 85 -10.21 -1.45 0.58
C ILE A 85 -9.88 -2.57 -0.42
N THR A 86 -9.85 -3.85 0.01
CA THR A 86 -9.54 -4.99 -0.86
C THR A 86 -10.73 -5.90 -1.11
N THR A 87 -11.74 -5.86 -0.24
CA THR A 87 -12.94 -6.68 -0.39
C THR A 87 -14.09 -5.81 -0.90
N HIS A 88 -14.85 -6.34 -1.85
CA HIS A 88 -16.03 -5.68 -2.43
C HIS A 88 -17.27 -5.71 -1.50
N LYS A 89 -17.07 -5.89 -0.19
CA LYS A 89 -18.16 -6.07 0.77
C LYS A 89 -18.37 -4.76 1.53
N SER A 90 -19.52 -4.13 1.30
CA SER A 90 -19.94 -2.93 2.05
C SER A 90 -19.92 -3.15 3.56
N SER A 91 -20.24 -4.37 4.03
CA SER A 91 -20.20 -4.73 5.45
C SER A 91 -18.85 -4.46 6.14
N ASN A 92 -17.73 -4.57 5.40
CA ASN A 92 -16.41 -4.34 5.95
C ASN A 92 -16.14 -2.84 6.15
N VAL A 93 -16.63 -2.00 5.24
CA VAL A 93 -16.58 -0.53 5.36
C VAL A 93 -17.52 -0.05 6.48
N GLU A 94 -18.72 -0.64 6.58
CA GLU A 94 -19.69 -0.28 7.63
C GLU A 94 -19.20 -0.60 9.04
N SER A 95 -18.37 -1.63 9.18
CA SER A 95 -17.78 -2.04 10.47
C SER A 95 -16.69 -1.10 10.99
N LEU A 96 -16.20 -0.16 10.16
CA LEU A 96 -15.17 0.79 10.56
C LEU A 96 -15.74 1.80 11.57
N GLN A 97 -14.99 2.06 12.64
CA GLN A 97 -15.36 3.08 13.61
C GLN A 97 -14.88 4.45 13.11
N ILE A 98 -15.81 5.21 12.55
CA ILE A 98 -15.53 6.51 11.94
C ILE A 98 -16.26 7.60 12.73
N ARG A 99 -15.54 8.65 13.13
CA ARG A 99 -16.07 9.80 13.86
C ARG A 99 -15.86 11.06 13.02
N GLY A 100 -16.93 11.76 12.66
CA GLY A 100 -16.92 12.96 11.82
C GLY A 100 -18.35 13.46 11.59
N SER A 101 -18.54 14.44 10.70
CA SER A 101 -19.87 14.88 10.28
C SER A 101 -20.61 13.73 9.55
N HIS A 102 -21.94 13.71 9.62
CA HIS A 102 -22.72 12.64 8.95
C HIS A 102 -22.48 12.62 7.44
N GLU A 103 -22.35 13.80 6.82
CA GLU A 103 -22.09 13.95 5.39
C GLU A 103 -20.70 13.42 5.01
N ASP A 104 -19.64 13.85 5.70
CA ASP A 104 -18.28 13.40 5.38
C ASP A 104 -18.09 11.91 5.62
N VAL A 105 -18.70 11.37 6.67
CA VAL A 105 -18.66 9.92 6.95
C VAL A 105 -19.37 9.14 5.84
N HIS A 106 -20.53 9.62 5.39
CA HIS A 106 -21.28 9.00 4.30
C HIS A 106 -20.47 8.98 3.00
N ASP A 107 -19.95 10.14 2.58
CA ASP A 107 -19.20 10.29 1.33
C ASP A 107 -17.91 9.47 1.37
N PHE A 108 -17.22 9.45 2.50
CA PHE A 108 -16.02 8.65 2.67
C PHE A 108 -16.29 7.14 2.68
N LYS A 109 -17.38 6.68 3.29
CA LYS A 109 -17.78 5.28 3.20
C LYS A 109 -18.10 4.88 1.76
N ALA A 110 -18.84 5.72 1.03
CA ALA A 110 -19.13 5.49 -0.38
C ALA A 110 -17.82 5.41 -1.21
N PHE A 111 -16.88 6.33 -0.97
CA PHE A 111 -15.55 6.30 -1.55
C PHE A 111 -14.80 5.00 -1.24
N LEU A 112 -14.77 4.55 0.02
CA LEU A 112 -14.09 3.30 0.42
C LEU A 112 -14.72 2.06 -0.22
N VAL A 113 -16.05 2.00 -0.30
CA VAL A 113 -16.74 0.90 -0.99
C VAL A 113 -16.34 0.87 -2.46
N GLN A 114 -16.37 2.02 -3.15
CA GLN A 114 -15.97 2.09 -4.56
C GLN A 114 -14.48 1.77 -4.74
N LEU A 115 -13.62 2.23 -3.84
CA LEU A 115 -12.18 1.94 -3.85
C LEU A 115 -11.94 0.43 -3.75
N GLY A 116 -12.69 -0.24 -2.88
CA GLY A 116 -12.71 -1.70 -2.78
C GLY A 116 -13.26 -2.37 -4.02
N VAL A 117 -14.30 -1.80 -4.67
CA VAL A 117 -14.95 -2.30 -5.90
C VAL A 117 -14.13 -2.05 -7.17
N GLY A 118 -13.18 -1.13 -7.15
CA GLY A 118 -12.28 -0.81 -8.27
C GLY A 118 -11.61 -2.07 -8.82
N GLY A 119 -12.15 -2.60 -9.92
CA GLY A 119 -11.78 -3.88 -10.53
C GLY A 119 -10.32 -3.98 -11.02
N VAL A 120 -9.50 -2.95 -10.81
CA VAL A 120 -8.06 -2.98 -11.10
C VAL A 120 -7.35 -4.01 -10.21
N ILE A 121 -7.68 -4.07 -8.92
CA ILE A 121 -7.06 -5.03 -7.99
C ILE A 121 -7.49 -6.47 -8.33
N GLN A 122 -8.76 -6.65 -8.72
CA GLN A 122 -9.30 -7.96 -9.06
C GLN A 122 -8.94 -8.44 -10.48
N ASN A 123 -8.69 -7.56 -11.46
CA ASN A 123 -8.10 -7.98 -12.74
C ASN A 123 -6.64 -8.41 -12.59
N LEU A 124 -5.93 -7.90 -11.58
CA LEU A 124 -4.59 -8.34 -11.22
C LEU A 124 -4.62 -9.66 -10.43
N LEU A 125 -5.58 -9.86 -9.51
CA LEU A 125 -5.72 -11.09 -8.70
C LEU A 125 -6.53 -12.21 -9.38
N GLY A 126 -7.47 -11.86 -10.27
CA GLY A 126 -8.43 -12.74 -10.92
C GLY A 126 -7.82 -13.62 -12.00
N LYS A 127 -6.62 -13.29 -12.48
CA LYS A 127 -5.79 -14.19 -13.29
C LYS A 127 -5.35 -15.45 -12.52
N VAL A 128 -5.63 -15.56 -11.22
CA VAL A 128 -5.14 -16.65 -10.34
C VAL A 128 -6.22 -17.66 -9.92
N LYS A 129 -7.53 -17.40 -10.07
CA LYS A 129 -8.57 -18.34 -9.58
C LYS A 129 -9.20 -19.19 -10.70
N GLY A 130 -8.88 -20.49 -10.66
CA GLY A 130 -9.27 -21.52 -11.62
C GLY A 130 -10.67 -22.16 -11.45
N LYS A 131 -10.99 -22.97 -12.48
CA LYS A 131 -12.26 -23.61 -12.92
C LYS A 131 -12.98 -24.57 -11.91
N PRO A 132 -14.27 -24.91 -12.16
CA PRO A 132 -15.16 -25.66 -11.24
C PRO A 132 -14.74 -27.11 -10.90
N ALA A 133 -15.41 -27.68 -9.89
CA ALA A 133 -14.99 -28.88 -9.16
C ALA A 133 -15.01 -30.19 -10.00
N PRO A 134 -14.05 -31.12 -9.81
CA PRO A 134 -13.84 -32.30 -10.66
C PRO A 134 -14.59 -33.55 -10.16
N THR A 135 -14.91 -34.45 -11.09
CA THR A 135 -15.52 -35.78 -10.83
C THR A 135 -14.56 -36.77 -10.14
N PRO A 136 -15.04 -37.88 -9.56
CA PRO A 136 -14.23 -38.82 -8.76
C PRO A 136 -13.02 -39.42 -9.48
N GLU A 137 -13.15 -39.76 -10.76
CA GLU A 137 -12.06 -40.27 -11.60
C GLU A 137 -11.01 -39.18 -11.88
N GLN A 138 -11.47 -37.95 -12.14
CA GLN A 138 -10.60 -36.78 -12.26
C GLN A 138 -9.89 -36.42 -10.95
N LYS A 139 -10.42 -36.82 -9.78
CA LYS A 139 -9.75 -36.62 -8.49
C LYS A 139 -8.59 -37.60 -8.29
N ALA A 140 -8.73 -38.85 -8.73
CA ALA A 140 -7.68 -39.85 -8.63
C ALA A 140 -6.50 -39.53 -9.54
N GLU A 141 -6.77 -39.21 -10.82
CA GLU A 141 -5.74 -38.79 -11.78
C GLU A 141 -5.07 -37.48 -11.35
N LYS A 142 -5.85 -36.52 -10.83
CA LYS A 142 -5.29 -35.29 -10.24
C LYS A 142 -4.42 -35.57 -9.03
N GLN A 143 -4.79 -36.49 -8.13
CA GLN A 143 -4.00 -36.79 -6.93
C GLN A 143 -2.61 -37.34 -7.29
N GLU A 144 -2.51 -38.21 -8.28
CA GLU A 144 -1.23 -38.74 -8.75
C GLU A 144 -0.39 -37.65 -9.42
N ASN A 145 -1.04 -36.83 -10.27
CA ASN A 145 -0.40 -35.69 -10.92
C ASN A 145 0.00 -34.59 -9.91
N TYR A 146 -0.74 -34.41 -8.82
CA TYR A 146 -0.40 -33.51 -7.72
C TYR A 146 0.80 -34.05 -6.94
N LYS A 147 0.92 -35.36 -6.69
CA LYS A 147 2.11 -35.92 -6.03
C LYS A 147 3.36 -35.72 -6.88
N ALA A 148 3.28 -35.96 -8.19
CA ALA A 148 4.38 -35.70 -9.12
C ALA A 148 4.75 -34.21 -9.15
N LYS A 149 3.76 -33.31 -9.23
CA LYS A 149 3.97 -31.86 -9.16
C LYS A 149 4.49 -31.39 -7.82
N ILE A 150 4.11 -32.00 -6.71
CA ILE A 150 4.63 -31.67 -5.37
C ILE A 150 6.11 -32.04 -5.30
N ALA A 151 6.52 -33.19 -5.84
CA ALA A 151 7.94 -33.58 -5.89
C ALA A 151 8.77 -32.66 -6.81
N GLU A 152 8.21 -32.26 -7.95
CA GLU A 152 8.83 -31.27 -8.83
C GLU A 152 8.91 -29.89 -8.16
N GLN A 153 7.84 -29.47 -7.48
CA GLN A 153 7.77 -28.22 -6.74
C GLN A 153 8.72 -28.20 -5.55
N SER A 154 8.91 -29.31 -4.83
CA SER A 154 9.88 -29.37 -3.73
C SER A 154 11.30 -29.19 -4.25
N ALA A 155 11.66 -29.87 -5.34
CA ALA A 155 12.97 -29.67 -5.98
C ALA A 155 13.17 -28.22 -6.44
N ARG A 156 12.12 -27.60 -6.99
CA ARG A 156 12.14 -26.19 -7.41
C ARG A 156 12.19 -25.22 -6.22
N ILE A 157 11.52 -25.52 -5.12
CA ILE A 157 11.61 -24.74 -3.87
C ILE A 157 13.02 -24.79 -3.32
N ASP A 158 13.67 -25.96 -3.32
CA ASP A 158 15.04 -26.09 -2.84
C ASP A 158 16.01 -25.26 -3.71
N GLU A 159 15.84 -25.29 -5.04
CA GLU A 159 16.58 -24.45 -5.97
C GLU A 159 16.32 -22.95 -5.75
N LEU A 160 15.06 -22.53 -5.64
CA LEU A 160 14.70 -21.12 -5.39
C LEU A 160 15.16 -20.65 -4.02
N THR A 161 15.18 -21.51 -3.02
CA THR A 161 15.69 -21.22 -1.68
C THR A 161 17.19 -20.98 -1.75
N LEU A 162 17.92 -21.84 -2.46
CA LEU A 162 19.35 -21.66 -2.71
C LEU A 162 19.63 -20.36 -3.48
N HIS A 163 18.83 -20.05 -4.50
CA HIS A 163 18.98 -18.80 -5.27
C HIS A 163 18.64 -17.56 -4.45
N ASN A 164 17.58 -17.58 -3.65
CA ASN A 164 17.25 -16.49 -2.73
C ASN A 164 18.35 -16.29 -1.71
N HIS A 165 18.91 -17.38 -1.17
CA HIS A 165 20.01 -17.27 -0.23
C HIS A 165 21.25 -16.62 -0.89
N LYS A 166 21.60 -17.05 -2.11
CA LYS A 166 22.67 -16.43 -2.91
C LYS A 166 22.42 -14.95 -3.20
N LEU A 167 21.21 -14.59 -3.62
CA LEU A 167 20.83 -13.20 -3.91
C LEU A 167 20.81 -12.33 -2.64
N ASN A 168 20.35 -12.87 -1.51
CA ASN A 168 20.36 -12.15 -0.24
C ASN A 168 21.80 -11.91 0.24
N THR A 169 22.68 -12.89 0.10
CA THR A 169 24.11 -12.73 0.38
C THR A 169 24.74 -11.68 -0.55
N ALA A 170 24.43 -11.72 -1.85
CA ALA A 170 24.89 -10.71 -2.80
C ALA A 170 24.34 -9.31 -2.48
N LEU A 171 23.08 -9.21 -2.03
CA LEU A 171 22.47 -7.95 -1.60
C LEU A 171 23.15 -7.39 -0.35
N ILE A 172 23.44 -8.24 0.65
CA ILE A 172 24.17 -7.83 1.85
C ILE A 172 25.56 -7.31 1.48
N GLU A 173 26.25 -7.99 0.57
CA GLU A 173 27.55 -7.53 0.06
C GLU A 173 27.45 -6.20 -0.69
N LEU A 174 26.47 -6.05 -1.59
CA LEU A 174 26.24 -4.83 -2.36
C LEU A 174 25.79 -3.65 -1.47
N GLN A 175 24.91 -3.87 -0.49
CA GLN A 175 24.53 -2.84 0.49
C GLN A 175 25.71 -2.44 1.36
N GLY A 176 26.59 -3.37 1.72
CA GLY A 176 27.85 -3.07 2.40
C GLY A 176 28.73 -2.13 1.58
N LYS A 177 28.91 -2.42 0.29
CA LYS A 177 29.66 -1.55 -0.64
C LYS A 177 28.98 -0.20 -0.84
N GLN A 178 27.66 -0.17 -1.02
CA GLN A 178 26.88 1.05 -1.20
C GLN A 178 26.93 1.98 0.02
N LYS A 179 26.84 1.43 1.25
CA LYS A 179 26.97 2.23 2.48
C LYS A 179 28.36 2.89 2.56
N SER A 180 29.41 2.15 2.21
CA SER A 180 30.77 2.69 2.16
C SER A 180 30.91 3.81 1.11
N THR A 181 30.40 3.59 -0.10
CA THR A 181 30.43 4.60 -1.18
C THR A 181 29.62 5.84 -0.80
N PHE A 182 28.46 5.69 -0.16
CA PHE A 182 27.62 6.80 0.27
C PHE A 182 28.30 7.64 1.37
N ILE A 183 28.91 6.99 2.37
CA ILE A 183 29.68 7.68 3.42
C ILE A 183 30.86 8.44 2.81
N ALA A 184 31.61 7.83 1.89
CA ALA A 184 32.73 8.48 1.20
C ALA A 184 32.27 9.74 0.43
N LEU A 185 31.13 9.67 -0.25
CA LEU A 185 30.57 10.79 -1.01
C LEU A 185 30.12 11.94 -0.10
N VAL A 186 29.53 11.63 1.06
CA VAL A 186 29.17 12.64 2.08
C VAL A 186 30.42 13.33 2.63
N VAL A 187 31.48 12.58 2.95
CA VAL A 187 32.74 13.15 3.45
C VAL A 187 33.40 14.07 2.40
N VAL A 188 33.47 13.63 1.14
CA VAL A 188 34.00 14.46 0.04
C VAL A 188 33.14 15.72 -0.17
N GLY A 189 31.82 15.59 -0.07
CA GLY A 189 30.90 16.74 -0.17
C GLY A 189 31.13 17.78 0.93
N ILE A 190 31.35 17.34 2.16
CA ILE A 190 31.66 18.25 3.29
C ILE A 190 33.00 18.96 3.06
N ILE A 191 34.04 18.23 2.63
CA ILE A 191 35.35 18.81 2.31
C ILE A 191 35.24 19.86 1.20
N ALA A 192 34.48 19.57 0.14
CA ALA A 192 34.25 20.49 -0.97
C ALA A 192 33.52 21.77 -0.52
N LEU A 193 32.51 21.65 0.34
CA LEU A 193 31.80 22.82 0.89
C LEU A 193 32.71 23.68 1.76
N VAL A 194 33.55 23.07 2.60
CA VAL A 194 34.54 23.78 3.42
C VAL A 194 35.58 24.49 2.56
N ALA A 195 36.06 23.85 1.48
CA ALA A 195 37.00 24.46 0.54
C ALA A 195 36.37 25.65 -0.22
N ILE A 196 35.10 25.56 -0.60
CA ILE A 196 34.37 26.67 -1.23
C ILE A 196 34.26 27.83 -0.23
N ILE A 197 33.83 27.58 1.01
CA ILE A 197 33.70 28.63 2.02
C ILE A 197 35.05 29.31 2.31
N MET A 198 36.14 28.55 2.42
CA MET A 198 37.49 29.10 2.59
C MET A 198 38.02 29.85 1.36
N ASN A 199 37.49 29.61 0.18
CA ASN A 199 37.88 30.33 -1.04
C ASN A 199 37.08 31.63 -1.26
N PHE A 200 36.02 31.85 -0.49
CA PHE A 200 35.17 33.06 -0.53
C PHE A 200 35.22 33.90 0.76
N VAL A 201 36.06 33.50 1.74
CA VAL A 201 36.46 34.27 2.94
C VAL A 201 37.90 34.72 2.76
#